data_AF-A0A9D1MMR1-F1
#
_entry.id   AF-A0A9D1MMR1-F1
#
_cell.length_a   1.000
_cell.length_b   1.000
_cell.length_c   1.000
_cell.angle_alpha   90.00
_cell.angle_beta   90.00
_cell.angle_gamma   90.00
#
_symmetry.space_group_name_H-M   'P 1'
#
loop_
_entity.id
_entity.type
_entity.pdbx_description
1 polymer ?
#
loop_
_entity_poly.entity_id
_entity_poly.type
_entity_poly.pdbx_seq_one_letter_code
_entity_poly.pdbx_strand_id
1 'polypeptide(L)' 'MAKVGVITLHRVFNYGSVLQAYATQKVIESIGHECEIIDYITPQRTKKVLPKKLQKLIRSRQS' A
#
# COMPACT_ATOMS: atom_id res chain seq x y z
N MET A 1 0.01 27.51 7.89
CA MET A 1 -0.61 26.40 7.15
C MET A 1 0.51 25.56 6.56
N ALA A 2 0.58 24.27 6.88
CA ALA A 2 1.63 23.36 6.42
C ALA A 2 1.02 22.25 5.57
N LYS A 3 1.81 21.71 4.64
CA LYS A 3 1.45 20.54 3.84
C LYS A 3 2.07 19.28 4.45
N VAL A 4 1.24 18.29 4.74
CA VAL A 4 1.61 17.05 5.45
C VAL A 4 1.38 15.84 4.54
N GLY A 5 2.40 15.00 4.38
CA GLY A 5 2.29 13.72 3.69
C GLY A 5 2.25 12.55 4.67
N VAL A 6 1.20 11.75 4.62
CA VAL A 6 1.05 10.55 5.45
C VAL A 6 1.38 9.32 4.62
N ILE A 7 2.53 8.71 4.87
CA ILE A 7 3.00 7.52 4.16
C ILE A 7 2.45 6.26 4.83
N THR A 8 1.74 5.41 4.09
CA THR A 8 1.16 4.17 4.64
C THR A 8 1.14 3.02 3.63
N LEU A 9 1.21 1.79 4.15
CA LEU A 9 1.12 0.52 3.44
C LEU A 9 -0.32 -0.05 3.43
N HIS A 10 -1.32 0.78 3.18
CA HIS A 10 -2.73 0.40 3.34
C HIS A 10 -3.29 -0.49 2.21
N ARG A 11 -2.50 -0.80 1.17
CA ARG A 11 -2.88 -1.66 0.03
C ARG A 11 -2.96 -3.17 0.36
N VAL A 12 -3.22 -3.53 1.61
CA VAL A 12 -3.49 -4.91 2.04
C VAL A 12 -5.01 -5.06 2.19
N PHE A 13 -5.53 -6.29 2.16
CA PHE A 13 -6.94 -6.61 2.46
C PHE A 13 -7.32 -6.34 3.94
N ASN A 14 -6.87 -5.20 4.50
CA ASN A 14 -7.09 -4.78 5.87
C ASN A 14 -7.82 -3.43 5.86
N TYR A 15 -9.15 -3.50 5.91
CA TYR A 15 -10.02 -2.33 6.00
C TYR A 15 -9.69 -1.42 7.20
N GLY A 16 -9.16 -1.97 8.29
CA GLY A 16 -8.71 -1.19 9.44
C GLY A 16 -7.59 -0.21 9.08
N SER A 17 -6.62 -0.63 8.25
CA SER A 17 -5.53 0.25 7.80
C SER A 17 -6.01 1.39 6.89
N VAL A 18 -7.04 1.14 6.08
CA VAL A 18 -7.69 2.15 5.24
C VAL A 18 -8.41 3.17 6.10
N LEU A 19 -9.22 2.70 7.06
CA LEU A 19 -9.95 3.58 7.98
C LEU A 19 -9.01 4.40 8.86
N GLN A 20 -7.92 3.80 9.33
CA GLN A 20 -6.90 4.51 10.11
C GLN A 20 -6.23 5.62 9.30
N ALA A 21 -5.85 5.35 8.03
CA ALA A 21 -5.27 6.37 7.15
C ALA A 21 -6.25 7.53 6.93
N TYR A 22 -7.52 7.23 6.67
CA TYR A 22 -8.56 8.24 6.51
C TYR A 22 -8.79 9.07 7.79
N ALA A 23 -8.92 8.42 8.95
CA ALA A 23 -9.08 9.11 10.23
C ALA A 23 -7.89 10.03 10.52
N THR A 24 -6.67 9.58 10.23
CA THR A 24 -5.44 10.37 10.38
C THR A 24 -5.48 11.62 9.52
N GLN A 25 -5.85 11.48 8.23
CA GLN A 25 -6.01 12.62 7.32
C GLN A 25 -7.02 13.63 7.86
N LYS A 26 -8.18 13.16 8.35
CA LYS A 26 -9.23 14.05 8.88
C LYS A 26 -8.81 14.83 10.12
N VAL A 27 -8.03 14.21 11.01
CA VAL A 27 -7.50 14.91 12.19
C VAL A 27 -6.52 16.01 11.75
N ILE A 28 -5.61 15.72 10.81
CA ILE A 28 -4.65 16.70 10.31
C ILE A 28 -5.36 17.87 9.59
N GLU A 29 -6.38 17.58 8.79
CA GLU A 29 -7.23 18.60 8.16
C GLU A 29 -7.96 19.45 9.20
N SER A 30 -8.49 18.84 10.27
CA SER A 30 -9.23 19.54 11.32
C SER A 30 -8.38 20.53 12.14
N ILE A 31 -7.06 20.31 12.22
CA ILE A 31 -6.13 21.22 12.91
C ILE A 31 -5.56 22.31 11.97
N GLY A 32 -6.10 22.44 10.75
CA GLY A 32 -5.78 23.54 9.82
C GLY A 32 -4.54 23.29 8.94
N HIS A 33 -4.29 22.04 8.59
CA HIS A 33 -3.20 21.64 7.68
C HIS A 33 -3.74 20.92 6.44
N GLU A 34 -3.02 21.04 5.33
CA GLU A 34 -3.31 20.23 4.15
C GLU A 34 -2.69 18.85 4.35
N CYS A 35 -3.43 17.79 4.04
CA CYS A 35 -2.97 16.41 4.23
C CYS A 35 -3.18 15.57 2.97
N GLU A 36 -2.16 14.80 2.60
CA GLU A 36 -2.20 13.86 1.48
C GLU A 36 -1.74 12.47 1.93
N ILE A 37 -2.49 11.44 1.52
CA ILE A 37 -2.09 10.04 1.76
C ILE A 37 -1.15 9.59 0.63
N ILE A 38 0.02 9.09 1.01
CA ILE A 38 1.00 8.52 0.09
C ILE A 38 0.97 7.00 0.27
N ASP A 39 0.42 6.31 -0.73
CA ASP A 39 0.42 4.84 -0.79
C ASP A 39 1.83 4.34 -1.12
N TYR A 40 2.53 3.82 -0.13
CA TYR A 40 3.85 3.24 -0.34
C TYR A 40 3.72 1.80 -0.82
N ILE A 41 4.35 1.49 -1.95
CA ILE A 41 4.27 0.18 -2.58
C ILE A 41 5.66 -0.44 -2.60
N THR A 42 5.90 -1.42 -1.74
CA THR A 42 7.16 -2.17 -1.72
C THR A 42 7.30 -3.05 -2.96
N PRO A 43 8.52 -3.21 -3.53
CA PRO A 43 8.81 -4.13 -4.65
C PRO A 43 8.35 -5.58 -4.42
N GLN A 44 8.29 -6.01 -3.16
CA GLN A 44 7.83 -7.33 -2.74
C GLN A 44 6.32 -7.52 -2.92
N ARG A 45 5.54 -6.43 -2.85
CA ARG A 45 4.08 -6.42 -3.03
C ARG A 45 3.64 -6.10 -4.47
N THR A 46 4.53 -5.55 -5.30
CA THR A 46 4.29 -5.35 -6.75
C THR A 46 4.59 -6.57 -7.60
N LYS A 47 5.32 -7.57 -7.10
CA LYS A 47 5.49 -8.83 -7.82
C LYS A 47 4.12 -9.48 -8.00
N LYS A 48 3.58 -9.45 -9.22
CA LYS A 48 2.60 -10.45 -9.67
C LYS A 48 3.23 -11.80 -9.38
N VAL A 49 2.87 -12.42 -8.26
CA VAL A 49 3.30 -13.78 -7.95
C VAL A 49 2.68 -14.61 -9.07
N LEU A 50 3.52 -15.04 -10.02
CA LEU A 50 3.07 -15.96 -11.06
C LEU A 50 2.34 -17.10 -10.35
N PRO A 51 1.15 -17.51 -10.81
CA PRO A 51 0.45 -18.65 -10.24
C PRO A 51 1.42 -19.80 -10.00
N LYS A 52 1.39 -20.45 -8.84
CA LYS A 52 2.37 -21.50 -8.47
C LYS A 52 2.55 -22.55 -9.58
N LYS A 53 1.48 -22.82 -10.34
CA LYS A 53 1.47 -23.68 -11.54
C LYS A 53 2.44 -23.23 -12.63
N LEU A 54 2.49 -21.92 -12.93
CA LEU A 54 3.42 -21.34 -13.91
C LEU A 54 4.86 -21.32 -13.39
N GLN A 55 5.07 -21.09 -12.09
CA GLN A 55 6.41 -21.19 -11.50
C GLN A 55 6.97 -22.61 -11.62
N LYS A 56 6.13 -23.63 -11.40
CA LYS A 56 6.50 -25.04 -11.53
C LYS A 56 6.82 -25.42 -12.98
N LEU A 57 6.03 -24.91 -13.95
CA LEU A 57 6.23 -25.17 -15.38
C LEU A 57 7.53 -24.57 -15.93
N ILE A 58 7.91 -23.38 -15.48
CA ILE A 58 9.18 -22.75 -15.91
C ILE A 58 10.37 -23.54 -15.36
N ARG A 59 10.31 -23.98 -14.10
CA ARG A 59 11.38 -24.80 -13.48
C ARG A 59 11.55 -26.16 -14.16
N SER A 60 10.47 -26.78 -14.62
CA SER A 60 10.54 -28.07 -15.34
C SER A 60 11.01 -27.95 -16.79
N ARG A 61 11.17 -26.73 -17.32
CA ARG A 61 11.64 -26.48 -18.70
C ARG A 61 13.12 -26.06 -18.77
N GLN A 62 13.76 -25.79 -17.63
CA GLN A 62 15.17 -25.42 -17.54
C GLN A 62 16.06 -26.54 -16.97
N SER A 63 15.50 -27.73 -16.83
CA SER A 63 16.17 -29.00 -16.49
C SER A 63 16.05 -29.94 -17.67
#